data_AF-A0A2T7EEI2-F1
#
_entry.id   AF-A0A2T7EEI2-F1
#
_cell.length_a   1.000
_cell.length_b   1.000
_cell.length_c   1.000
_cell.angle_alpha   90.00
_cell.angle_beta   90.00
_cell.angle_gamma   90.00
#
_symmetry.space_group_name_H-M   'P 1'
#
loop_
_entity.id
_entity.type
_entity.pdbx_description
1 polymer ?
#
loop_
_entity_poly.entity_id
_entity_poly.type
_entity_poly.pdbx_seq_one_letter_code
_entity_poly.pdbx_strand_id
1 'polypeptide(L)'
;MTCRRRRQLRHQAAPIRPAPLPLLHQPGPTPSRRAVSPPAACSPKSAAARCSATAYRKPCLFFCGKCCAACLCVPAGTYGNKASCPCYSNWKTTKRPPVPLAENCNEM
;
A
#
# COMPACT_ATOMS: atom_id res chain seq x y z
N MET A 1 8.36 76.91 21.30
CA MET A 1 8.03 77.14 19.87
C MET A 1 9.19 76.66 19.01
N THR A 2 8.89 76.19 17.79
CA THR A 2 9.80 75.66 16.75
C THR A 2 10.34 74.25 16.99
N CYS A 3 10.53 73.41 15.98
CA CYS A 3 9.99 73.30 14.63
C CYS A 3 10.47 71.91 14.17
N ARG A 4 9.59 71.16 13.50
CA ARG A 4 9.88 70.03 12.62
C ARG A 4 11.38 69.75 12.37
N ARG A 5 11.79 68.51 12.61
CA ARG A 5 12.30 67.64 11.53
C ARG A 5 12.48 66.19 11.99
N ARG A 6 11.42 65.41 11.72
CA ARG A 6 11.58 64.05 11.21
C ARG A 6 12.61 64.08 10.07
N ARG A 7 13.78 63.48 10.26
CA ARG A 7 14.60 62.95 9.15
C ARG A 7 15.21 61.61 9.57
N GLN A 8 14.49 60.54 9.29
CA GLN A 8 14.77 59.61 8.18
C GLN A 8 15.70 58.47 8.64
N LEU A 9 15.12 57.46 9.29
CA LEU A 9 15.61 56.08 9.14
C LEU A 9 15.52 55.75 7.65
N ARG A 10 16.65 55.80 6.95
CA ARG A 10 16.83 55.07 5.69
C ARG A 10 16.65 53.60 6.04
N HIS A 11 15.49 53.02 5.77
CA HIS A 11 15.17 52.36 4.51
C HIS A 11 16.24 51.35 4.13
N GLN A 12 16.01 50.12 4.55
CA GLN A 12 16.08 48.98 3.64
C GLN A 12 15.01 47.98 4.10
N ALA A 13 13.80 48.18 3.58
CA ALA A 13 12.81 47.11 3.53
C ALA A 13 13.36 46.08 2.54
N ALA A 14 13.87 44.97 3.06
CA ALA A 14 14.12 43.81 2.22
C ALA A 14 12.78 43.40 1.58
N PRO A 15 12.74 43.09 0.28
CA PRO A 15 11.52 42.60 -0.34
C PRO A 15 11.07 41.33 0.38
N ILE A 16 9.81 41.32 0.81
CA ILE A 16 9.12 40.12 1.27
C ILE A 16 9.15 39.15 0.09
N ARG A 17 10.11 38.23 0.08
CA ARG A 17 10.04 37.07 -0.80
C ARG A 17 8.81 36.29 -0.33
N PRO A 18 7.78 36.08 -1.16
CA PRO A 18 6.75 35.14 -0.79
C PRO A 18 7.45 33.80 -0.54
N ALA A 19 7.20 33.22 0.62
CA ALA A 19 7.62 31.86 0.90
C ALA A 19 7.15 30.98 -0.26
N PRO A 20 7.98 30.08 -0.80
CA PRO A 20 7.48 29.12 -1.76
C PRO A 20 6.34 28.38 -1.06
N LEU A 21 5.14 28.48 -1.63
CA LEU A 21 4.03 27.57 -1.35
C LEU A 21 4.63 26.17 -1.23
N PRO A 22 4.23 25.34 -0.25
CA PRO A 22 4.52 23.92 -0.36
C PRO A 22 3.82 23.48 -1.64
N LEU A 23 4.61 23.33 -2.71
CA LEU A 23 4.20 22.59 -3.88
C LEU A 23 3.62 21.31 -3.31
N LEU A 24 2.30 21.13 -3.50
CA LEU A 24 1.65 19.84 -3.40
C LEU A 24 2.67 18.81 -3.84
N HIS A 25 3.02 17.92 -2.93
CA HIS A 25 3.95 16.84 -3.17
C HIS A 25 3.47 16.12 -4.44
N GLN A 26 4.05 16.48 -5.58
CA GLN A 26 3.74 15.88 -6.86
C GLN A 26 4.24 14.45 -6.72
N PRO A 27 3.39 13.41 -6.70
CA PRO A 27 3.90 12.07 -6.85
C PRO A 27 4.56 12.05 -8.22
N GLY A 28 5.90 11.93 -8.24
CA GLY A 28 6.66 11.81 -9.47
C GLY A 28 6.17 10.64 -10.32
N PRO A 29 6.68 10.47 -11.55
CA PRO A 29 6.37 9.29 -12.34
C PRO A 29 6.91 8.06 -11.61
N THR A 30 6.07 7.42 -10.80
CA THR A 30 6.40 6.18 -10.11
C THR A 30 6.71 5.12 -11.17
N PRO A 31 7.82 4.36 -11.08
CA PRO A 31 7.94 3.12 -11.84
C PRO A 31 7.15 1.97 -11.20
N SER A 32 6.17 2.26 -10.32
CA SER A 32 5.59 1.27 -9.41
C SER A 32 4.06 1.31 -9.34
N ARG A 33 3.39 1.77 -10.39
CA ARG A 33 2.05 1.25 -10.72
C ARG A 33 2.24 0.11 -11.71
N ARG A 34 3.00 -0.92 -11.31
CA ARG A 34 2.86 -2.22 -11.98
C ARG A 34 1.39 -2.56 -11.77
N ALA A 35 0.65 -2.56 -12.87
CA ALA A 35 -0.79 -2.66 -12.91
C ALA A 35 -1.28 -3.54 -11.76
N VAL A 36 -2.10 -2.99 -10.86
CA VAL A 36 -3.11 -3.82 -10.22
C VAL A 36 -3.92 -4.32 -11.39
N SER A 37 -3.56 -5.52 -11.85
CA SER A 37 -4.22 -6.17 -12.94
C SER A 37 -5.70 -6.25 -12.57
N PRO A 38 -6.61 -5.96 -13.52
CA PRO A 38 -8.06 -6.01 -13.32
C PRO A 38 -8.50 -7.36 -12.71
N PRO A 39 -9.76 -7.50 -12.22
CA PRO A 39 -10.30 -8.54 -11.32
C PRO A 39 -9.96 -10.04 -11.56
N ALA A 40 -9.23 -10.36 -12.63
CA ALA A 40 -8.63 -11.65 -12.91
C ALA A 40 -7.62 -12.16 -11.85
N ALA A 41 -7.10 -11.31 -10.94
CA ALA A 41 -6.18 -11.75 -9.88
C ALA A 41 -6.79 -12.82 -8.96
N CYS A 42 -8.12 -12.81 -8.84
CA CYS A 42 -8.92 -13.71 -8.03
C CYS A 42 -9.58 -14.78 -8.91
N SER A 43 -8.76 -15.58 -9.60
CA SER A 43 -9.23 -16.67 -10.45
C SER A 43 -8.90 -18.04 -9.82
N PRO A 44 -9.66 -19.10 -10.13
CA PRO A 44 -9.29 -20.45 -9.70
C PRO A 44 -7.88 -20.84 -10.18
N LYS A 45 -7.42 -20.30 -11.31
CA LYS A 45 -6.05 -20.47 -11.80
C LYS A 45 -4.99 -19.86 -10.89
N SER A 46 -5.19 -18.66 -10.34
CA SER A 46 -4.20 -18.02 -9.46
C SER A 46 -4.13 -18.71 -8.10
N ALA A 47 -5.27 -19.16 -7.56
CA ALA A 47 -5.30 -20.00 -6.37
C ALA A 47 -4.63 -21.37 -6.60
N ALA A 48 -4.88 -22.01 -7.76
CA ALA A 48 -4.25 -23.26 -8.13
C ALA A 48 -2.74 -23.12 -8.33
N ALA A 49 -2.27 -22.01 -8.89
CA ALA A 49 -0.85 -21.70 -9.01
C ALA A 49 -0.20 -21.52 -7.63
N ARG A 50 -0.85 -20.79 -6.71
CA ARG A 50 -0.35 -20.60 -5.35
C ARG A 50 -0.23 -21.89 -4.55
N CYS A 51 -1.29 -22.67 -4.57
CA CYS A 51 -1.34 -23.92 -3.83
C CYS A 51 -0.63 -25.08 -4.55
N SER A 52 0.13 -24.85 -5.63
CA SER A 52 0.70 -25.94 -6.45
C SER A 52 1.86 -26.67 -5.78
N ALA A 53 2.59 -25.99 -4.90
CA ALA A 53 3.74 -26.55 -4.21
C ALA A 53 3.47 -26.89 -2.73
N THR A 54 2.21 -26.82 -2.27
CA THR A 54 1.84 -27.19 -0.90
C THR A 54 1.33 -28.63 -0.84
N ALA A 55 1.72 -29.37 0.19
CA ALA A 55 1.19 -30.71 0.47
C ALA A 55 -0.31 -30.66 0.86
N TYR A 56 -0.78 -29.52 1.37
CA TYR A 56 -2.15 -29.34 1.86
C TYR A 56 -3.00 -28.54 0.86
N ARG A 57 -3.15 -29.07 -0.36
CA ARG A 57 -3.76 -28.34 -1.49
C ARG A 57 -5.23 -27.96 -1.26
N LYS A 58 -6.05 -28.87 -0.72
CA LYS A 58 -7.47 -28.60 -0.41
C LYS A 58 -7.66 -27.43 0.56
N PRO A 59 -7.04 -27.42 1.76
CA PRO A 59 -7.20 -26.30 2.68
C PRO A 59 -6.50 -25.02 2.18
N CYS A 60 -5.37 -25.12 1.45
CA CYS A 60 -4.78 -23.93 0.82
C CYS A 60 -5.75 -23.25 -0.14
N LEU A 61 -6.47 -24.00 -0.99
CA LEU A 61 -7.46 -23.43 -1.90
C LEU A 61 -8.62 -22.76 -1.15
N PHE A 62 -9.07 -23.35 -0.05
CA PHE A 62 -10.13 -22.79 0.80
C PHE A 62 -9.69 -21.44 1.42
N PHE A 63 -8.50 -21.39 1.99
CA PHE A 63 -7.93 -20.16 2.57
C PHE A 63 -7.61 -19.11 1.51
N CYS A 64 -7.01 -19.51 0.40
CA CYS A 64 -6.75 -18.61 -0.72
C CYS A 64 -8.06 -17.97 -1.23
N GLY A 65 -9.16 -18.72 -1.30
CA GLY A 65 -10.48 -18.20 -1.65
C GLY A 65 -11.02 -17.18 -0.65
N LYS A 66 -10.87 -17.43 0.66
CA LYS A 66 -11.24 -16.48 1.73
C LYS A 66 -10.45 -15.17 1.63
N CYS A 67 -9.13 -15.28 1.50
CA CYS A 67 -8.22 -14.15 1.37
C CYS A 67 -8.46 -13.34 0.10
N CYS A 68 -8.74 -14.04 -1.00
CA CYS A 68 -9.13 -13.43 -2.26
C CYS A 68 -10.48 -12.69 -2.13
N ALA A 69 -11.49 -13.26 -1.48
CA ALA A 69 -12.76 -12.57 -1.27
C ALA A 69 -12.61 -11.30 -0.39
N ALA A 70 -11.69 -11.32 0.58
CA ALA A 70 -11.44 -10.18 1.47
C ALA A 70 -10.57 -9.09 0.82
N CYS A 71 -9.51 -9.48 0.11
CA CYS A 71 -8.48 -8.56 -0.37
C CYS A 71 -8.49 -8.35 -1.89
N LEU A 72 -9.29 -9.12 -2.63
CA LEU A 72 -9.42 -9.08 -4.09
C LEU A 72 -8.09 -9.23 -4.86
N CYS A 73 -7.08 -9.77 -4.18
CA CYS A 73 -5.70 -9.84 -4.65
C CYS A 73 -5.08 -11.16 -4.20
N VAL A 74 -4.52 -11.91 -5.14
CA VAL A 74 -3.69 -13.09 -4.88
C VAL A 74 -2.31 -12.79 -5.45
N PRO A 75 -1.24 -12.81 -4.64
CA PRO A 75 0.11 -12.51 -5.14
C PRO A 75 0.55 -13.59 -6.14
N ALA A 76 1.57 -13.36 -6.97
CA ALA A 76 2.02 -14.32 -8.00
C ALA A 76 3.14 -15.29 -7.52
N GLY A 77 3.06 -16.56 -7.92
CA GLY A 77 4.03 -17.65 -7.61
C GLY A 77 3.43 -18.77 -6.75
N THR A 78 4.26 -19.51 -6.00
CA THR A 78 3.85 -20.47 -4.93
C THR A 78 4.18 -19.96 -3.53
N TYR A 79 5.40 -19.46 -3.33
CA TYR A 79 5.86 -18.87 -2.08
C TYR A 79 6.22 -17.38 -2.26
N GLY A 80 6.19 -16.60 -1.17
CA GLY A 80 6.61 -15.19 -1.18
C GLY A 80 5.72 -14.21 -1.98
N ASN A 81 6.30 -13.07 -2.37
CA ASN A 81 5.66 -11.98 -3.12
C ASN A 81 4.45 -11.33 -2.45
N LYS A 82 4.36 -11.44 -1.13
CA LYS A 82 3.19 -10.97 -0.37
C LYS A 82 3.13 -9.45 -0.32
N ALA A 83 4.28 -8.78 -0.41
CA ALA A 83 4.39 -7.34 -0.59
C ALA A 83 3.64 -6.80 -1.82
N SER A 84 3.36 -7.63 -2.84
CA SER A 84 2.56 -7.20 -3.99
C SER A 84 1.09 -6.97 -3.64
N CYS A 85 0.59 -7.63 -2.59
CA CYS A 85 -0.77 -7.51 -2.09
C CYS A 85 -0.72 -7.20 -0.58
N PRO A 86 -0.63 -5.92 -0.17
CA PRO A 86 -0.48 -5.56 1.25
C PRO A 86 -1.66 -6.02 2.12
N CYS A 87 -2.89 -6.08 1.59
CA CYS A 87 -4.03 -6.66 2.32
C CYS A 87 -3.84 -8.16 2.59
N TYR A 88 -3.40 -8.92 1.57
CA TYR A 88 -3.15 -10.36 1.69
C TYR A 88 -2.05 -10.66 2.71
N SER A 89 -1.06 -9.78 2.86
CA SER A 89 -0.01 -9.96 3.89
C SER A 89 -0.51 -9.74 5.32
N ASN A 90 -1.48 -8.84 5.51
CA ASN A 90 -1.89 -8.38 6.84
C ASN A 90 -3.16 -9.07 7.36
N TRP A 91 -3.88 -9.81 6.52
CA TRP A 91 -5.18 -10.38 6.87
C TRP A 91 -5.05 -11.61 7.80
N LYS A 92 -5.44 -11.44 9.06
CA LYS A 92 -5.52 -12.50 10.08
C LYS A 92 -6.96 -12.98 10.22
N THR A 93 -7.17 -14.29 10.39
CA THR A 93 -8.49 -14.81 10.78
C THR A 93 -8.63 -14.79 12.30
N THR A 94 -9.73 -14.22 12.79
CA THR A 94 -10.04 -14.09 14.22
C THR A 94 -10.46 -15.41 14.88
N LYS A 95 -10.66 -16.48 14.11
CA LYS A 95 -11.01 -17.82 14.62
C LYS A 95 -9.88 -18.79 14.28
N ARG A 96 -9.17 -19.25 15.31
CA ARG A 96 -8.26 -20.41 15.20
C ARG A 96 -9.12 -21.66 14.92
N PRO A 97 -8.95 -22.34 13.78
CA PRO A 97 -9.57 -23.65 13.60
C PRO A 97 -8.87 -24.69 14.49
N PRO A 98 -9.55 -25.78 14.89
CA PRO A 98 -8.97 -26.87 15.71
C PRO A 98 -7.95 -27.74 14.97
N VAL A 99 -7.49 -27.32 13.78
CA VAL A 99 -6.53 -28.01 12.92
C VAL A 99 -5.35 -27.08 12.62
N PRO A 100 -4.13 -27.61 12.37
CA PRO A 100 -2.95 -26.81 12.06
C PRO A 100 -3.01 -26.29 10.61
N LEU A 101 -4.00 -25.45 10.31
CA LEU A 101 -4.15 -24.78 9.03
C LEU A 101 -3.84 -23.31 9.18
N ALA A 102 -3.23 -22.74 8.14
CA ALA A 102 -2.93 -21.33 7.94
C ALA A 102 -3.75 -20.37 8.82
N GLU A 103 -3.12 -19.78 9.84
CA GLU A 103 -3.78 -18.82 10.73
C GLU A 103 -3.99 -17.45 10.06
N ASN A 104 -3.37 -17.25 8.91
CA ASN A 104 -3.36 -16.03 8.14
C ASN A 104 -3.20 -16.37 6.65
N CYS A 105 -3.60 -15.45 5.78
CA CYS A 105 -3.26 -15.49 4.35
C CYS A 105 -1.75 -15.62 4.06
N ASN A 106 -0.91 -15.33 5.04
CA ASN A 106 0.54 -15.45 4.98
C ASN A 106 1.03 -16.90 5.25
N GLU A 107 0.21 -17.80 5.78
CA GLU A 107 0.65 -19.14 6.20
C GLU A 107 -0.08 -20.28 5.48
N MET A 108 -0.71 -19.97 4.35
CA MET A 108 -1.29 -20.93 3.41
C MET A 108 -0.26 -21.50 2.43
#